data_AF-A0A851N4M2-F1
#
_entry.id   AF-A0A851N4M2-F1
#
_cell.length_a   1.000
_cell.length_b   1.000
_cell.length_c   1.000
_cell.angle_alpha   90.00
_cell.angle_beta   90.00
_cell.angle_gamma   90.00
#
_symmetry.space_group_name_H-M   'P 1'
#
loop_
_entity.id
_entity.type
_entity.pdbx_description
1 polymer ?
#
loop_
_entity_poly.entity_id
_entity_poly.type
_entity_poly.pdbx_seq_one_letter_code
_entity_poly.pdbx_strand_id
1 'polypeptide(L)' 'DPHGPDPALYSALCPHLRPWRLALLDVGFLGRWWGLQAALRDCDINDAEFGALPEPLRRLDPRALRSEH' A
#
# COMPACT_ATOMS: atom_id res chain seq x y z
N ASP A 1 -13.47 9.42 0.62
CA ASP A 1 -14.79 9.64 1.22
C ASP A 1 -15.63 8.39 0.94
N PRO A 2 -16.20 7.72 1.96
CA PRO A 2 -17.02 6.52 1.77
C PRO A 2 -18.29 6.71 0.93
N HIS A 3 -18.75 7.94 0.69
CA HIS A 3 -20.03 8.20 0.02
C HIS A 3 -19.92 8.88 -1.36
N GLY A 4 -18.71 9.18 -1.82
CA GLY A 4 -18.49 9.84 -3.11
C GLY A 4 -18.92 11.33 -3.12
N PRO A 5 -18.90 11.98 -4.29
CA PRO A 5 -19.05 13.43 -4.40
C PRO A 5 -20.49 13.95 -4.31
N ASP A 6 -21.51 13.11 -4.55
CA ASP A 6 -22.93 13.49 -4.46
C ASP A 6 -23.73 12.48 -3.62
N PRO A 7 -23.69 12.61 -2.29
CA PRO A 7 -24.37 11.67 -1.41
C PRO A 7 -25.86 12.01 -1.25
N ALA A 8 -26.74 11.15 -1.79
CA ALA A 8 -28.19 11.26 -1.63
C ALA A 8 -28.74 10.72 -0.29
N LEU A 9 -27.89 10.11 0.55
CA LEU A 9 -28.29 9.48 1.82
C LEU A 9 -28.05 10.39 3.02
N TYR A 10 -29.04 10.50 3.91
CA TYR A 10 -28.93 11.32 5.14
C TYR A 10 -27.75 10.91 6.03
N SER A 11 -27.42 9.61 6.11
CA SER A 11 -26.28 9.11 6.88
C SER A 11 -24.93 9.68 6.44
N ALA A 12 -24.81 10.09 5.17
CA ALA A 12 -23.60 10.70 4.61
C ALA A 12 -23.55 12.23 4.84
N LEU A 13 -24.69 12.86 5.10
CA LEU A 13 -24.82 14.30 5.32
C LEU A 13 -24.87 14.68 6.81
N CYS A 14 -25.20 13.73 7.70
CA CYS A 14 -25.36 13.96 9.13
C CYS A 14 -24.07 14.55 9.77
N PRO A 15 -24.12 15.75 10.36
CA PRO A 15 -22.95 16.41 10.95
C PRO A 15 -22.31 15.61 12.10
N HIS A 16 -23.11 14.82 12.81
CA HIS A 16 -22.67 14.02 13.96
C HIS A 16 -22.01 12.69 13.56
N LEU A 17 -22.19 12.25 12.31
CA LEU A 17 -21.58 11.01 11.78
C LEU A 17 -20.28 11.28 11.01
N ARG A 18 -19.84 12.56 10.92
CA ARG A 18 -18.61 12.91 10.23
C ARG A 18 -17.39 12.43 11.02
N PRO A 19 -16.40 11.80 10.35
CA PRO A 19 -15.17 11.41 11.03
C PRO A 19 -14.44 12.66 11.52
N TRP A 20 -14.11 12.68 12.82
CA TRP A 20 -13.39 13.78 13.48
C TRP A 20 -11.92 13.89 13.06
N ARG A 21 -11.41 12.92 12.28
CA ARG A 21 -10.11 12.95 11.62
C ARG A 21 -10.26 12.50 10.19
N LEU A 22 -9.63 13.24 9.28
CA LEU A 22 -9.41 12.76 7.91
C LEU A 22 -8.34 11.67 7.95
N ALA A 23 -8.64 10.51 7.38
CA ALA A 23 -7.65 9.47 7.17
C ALA A 23 -6.77 9.88 5.97
N LEU A 24 -5.51 10.21 6.24
CA LEU A 24 -4.54 10.49 5.19
C LEU A 24 -4.10 9.18 4.56
N LEU A 25 -4.28 9.07 3.24
CA LEU A 25 -3.89 7.87 2.50
C LEU A 25 -2.38 7.86 2.21
N ASP A 26 -1.81 9.01 1.83
CA ASP A 26 -0.40 9.12 1.45
C ASP A 26 0.13 10.57 1.59
N VAL A 27 1.44 10.72 1.70
CA VAL A 27 2.19 11.98 1.70
C VAL A 27 3.14 12.00 0.51
N GLY A 28 3.18 13.13 -0.20
CA GLY A 28 4.06 13.31 -1.34
C GLY A 28 4.81 14.63 -1.33
N PHE A 29 6.04 14.60 -1.84
CA PHE A 29 6.90 15.77 -2.04
C PHE A 29 7.73 15.62 -3.33
N LEU A 30 7.97 16.74 -4.03
CA LEU A 30 8.74 16.78 -5.30
C LEU A 30 8.25 15.79 -6.37
N GLY A 31 6.94 15.68 -6.54
CA GLY A 31 6.34 14.79 -7.53
C GLY A 31 6.44 13.29 -7.20
N ARG A 32 6.78 12.95 -5.96
CA ARG A 32 6.82 11.56 -5.47
C ARG A 32 5.80 11.35 -4.37
N TRP A 33 5.16 10.20 -4.39
CA TRP A 33 4.23 9.71 -3.37
C TRP A 33 4.93 8.62 -2.56
N TRP A 34 5.18 8.85 -1.28
CA TRP A 34 6.06 7.96 -0.49
C TRP A 34 5.40 6.63 -0.15
N GLY A 35 4.14 6.63 0.28
CA GLY A 35 3.37 5.44 0.58
C GLY A 35 3.12 4.60 -0.68
N LEU A 36 2.76 5.24 -1.79
CA LEU A 36 2.61 4.56 -3.08
C LEU A 36 3.93 3.93 -3.54
N GLN A 37 5.04 4.65 -3.46
CA GLN A 37 6.35 4.12 -3.83
C GLN A 37 6.76 2.93 -2.95
N ALA A 38 6.47 2.99 -1.64
CA ALA A 38 6.74 1.88 -0.72
C ALA A 38 5.86 0.66 -1.02
N ALA A 39 4.57 0.87 -1.30
CA ALA A 39 3.63 -0.20 -1.64
C ALA A 39 3.95 -0.87 -2.98
N LEU A 40 4.53 -0.14 -3.93
CA LEU A 40 4.90 -0.66 -5.25
C LEU A 40 6.33 -1.21 -5.34
N ARG A 41 7.12 -1.16 -4.26
CA ARG A 41 8.55 -1.52 -4.32
C ARG A 41 8.79 -2.98 -4.75
N ASP A 42 7.97 -3.89 -4.23
CA ASP A 42 8.14 -5.34 -4.33
C ASP A 42 6.83 -5.99 -4.86
N CYS A 43 6.08 -5.28 -5.72
CA CYS A 43 4.71 -5.67 -6.09
C CYS A 43 4.60 -6.87 -7.04
N ASP A 44 5.71 -7.29 -7.63
CA ASP A 44 5.84 -8.49 -8.45
C ASP A 44 6.26 -9.73 -7.64
N ILE A 45 6.61 -9.57 -6.37
CA ILE A 45 6.99 -10.66 -5.46
C ILE A 45 5.75 -11.21 -4.76
N ASN A 46 5.55 -12.53 -4.83
CA ASN A 46 4.48 -13.24 -4.14
C ASN A 46 5.06 -14.21 -3.10
N ASP A 47 5.32 -13.73 -1.88
CA ASP A 47 5.91 -14.53 -0.80
C ASP A 47 5.10 -15.80 -0.45
N ALA A 48 3.79 -15.78 -0.66
CA ALA A 48 2.91 -16.90 -0.34
C ALA A 48 3.22 -18.15 -1.18
N GLU A 49 3.66 -17.96 -2.42
CA GLU A 49 4.06 -19.06 -3.32
C GLU A 49 5.27 -19.82 -2.78
N PHE A 50 6.21 -19.11 -2.16
CA PHE A 50 7.48 -19.66 -1.67
C PHE A 50 7.41 -20.18 -0.22
N GLY A 51 6.24 -20.08 0.43
CA GLY A 51 6.07 -20.44 1.84
C GLY A 51 6.35 -21.91 2.17
N ALA A 52 6.32 -22.81 1.18
CA ALA A 52 6.64 -24.22 1.35
C ALA A 52 8.15 -24.55 1.28
N LEU A 53 8.98 -23.62 0.79
CA LEU A 53 10.42 -23.87 0.63
C LEU A 53 11.15 -23.94 1.98
N PRO A 54 12.34 -24.57 2.07
CA PRO A 54 13.22 -24.42 3.22
C PRO A 54 13.58 -22.96 3.51
N GLU A 55 13.79 -22.60 4.79
CA GLU A 55 14.06 -21.22 5.24
C GLU A 55 15.17 -20.49 4.45
N PRO A 56 16.30 -21.12 4.11
CA PRO A 56 17.36 -20.47 3.33
C PRO A 56 16.94 -20.09 1.90
N LEU A 57 15.90 -20.72 1.35
CA LEU A 57 15.40 -20.47 0.00
C LEU A 57 14.22 -19.50 -0.03
N ARG A 58 13.70 -19.08 1.13
CA ARG A 58 12.62 -18.09 1.24
C ARG A 58 13.11 -16.64 1.21
N ARG A 59 14.42 -16.43 1.30
CA ARG A 59 15.03 -15.09 1.36
C ARG A 59 15.85 -14.85 0.11
N LEU A 60 15.73 -13.65 -0.44
CA LEU A 60 16.62 -13.17 -1.50
C LEU A 60 17.85 -12.51 -0.87
N ASP A 61 19.05 -12.94 -1.28
CA ASP A 61 20.28 -12.19 -1.04
C ASP A 61 20.39 -11.11 -2.13
N PRO A 62 20.51 -9.82 -1.79
CA PRO A 62 20.72 -8.76 -2.77
C PRO A 62 21.91 -9.00 -3.71
N ARG A 63 22.92 -9.76 -3.27
CA ARG A 63 24.06 -10.16 -4.11
C ARG A 63 23.65 -11.14 -5.21
N ALA A 64 22.66 -11.98 -4.96
CA ALA A 64 22.13 -12.94 -5.93
C ALA A 64 21.24 -12.28 -6.99
N LEU A 65 20.88 -11.00 -6.82
CA LEU A 65 20.09 -10.23 -7.80
C LEU A 65 20.96 -9.61 -8.90
N ARG A 66 22.30 -9.63 -8.74
CA ARG A 66 23.24 -9.10 -9.74
C ARG A 66 23.82 -10.25 -10.54
N SER A 67 23.69 -10.17 -11.86
CA SER A 67 24.22 -11.21 -12.76
C SER A 67 25.72 -11.07 -13.02
N GLU A 68 26.28 -9.89 -12.82
CA GLU A 68 27.73 -9.68 -12.93
C GLU A 68 28.48 -10.22 -11.71
N HIS A 69 29.57 -10.94 -12.01
CA HIS A 69 30.62 -11.35 -11.06
C HIS A 69 31.76 -10.33 -11.06
#